data_AF-A0A8X8WI21-F1
#
_entry.id   AF-A0A8X8WI21-F1
#
_cell.length_a   1.000
_cell.length_b   1.000
_cell.length_c   1.000
_cell.angle_alpha   90.00
_cell.angle_beta   90.00
_cell.angle_gamma   90.00
#
_symmetry.space_group_name_H-M   'P 1'
#
loop_
_entity.id
_entity.type
_entity.pdbx_description
1 polymer ?
#
loop_
_entity_poly.entity_id
_entity_poly.type
_entity_poly.pdbx_seq_one_letter_code
_entity_poly.pdbx_strand_id
1 'polypeptide(L)'
;MSEVVPTSSTSVKSRLTRSRTRRHSPDHKGHAVHIKFFLDVIGAPSLPIFSPRSTNYHDVKTYLEVSYIVQRYVAASGGDALDLIENVIVLGKVTMAIINQKIKKSMNKVEHGTFVLYQQTRTRHAPWSLELMVSGSKMSARCNGKVAWPLRRSLQGLDPKGIAELFSNSFRMGDSEIDGQNCFLLEVESSQPSTSSAETSKHTVKGYFCQKTGLLIHPEDIHLRLDKTATCKLCWVTKTSSSIQDYRPVAGVVIAHGGRTKVSLSSGSEMEEVWSIEEIDFNLKGMSKDFFAAPAGVEEW
;
A
#
# COMPACT_ATOMS: atom_id res chain seq x y z
N MET A 1 1.67 54.95 -5.71
CA MET A 1 2.54 53.77 -5.83
C MET A 1 1.76 52.61 -5.25
N SER A 2 1.13 51.82 -6.11
CA SER A 2 0.17 50.78 -5.71
C SER A 2 0.81 49.41 -5.87
N GLU A 3 0.70 48.59 -4.83
CA GLU A 3 1.20 47.21 -4.74
C GLU A 3 0.58 46.29 -5.80
N VAL A 4 1.42 45.48 -6.42
CA VAL A 4 1.04 44.40 -7.34
C VAL A 4 1.01 43.10 -6.54
N VAL A 5 -0.19 42.55 -6.36
CA VAL A 5 -0.43 41.20 -5.83
C VAL A 5 -0.41 40.20 -7.00
N PRO A 6 0.36 39.09 -6.97
CA PRO A 6 0.26 38.06 -7.99
C PRO A 6 -0.86 37.07 -7.66
N THR A 7 -1.85 37.00 -8.55
CA THR A 7 -2.96 36.03 -8.55
C THR A 7 -2.64 34.87 -9.49
N SER A 8 -2.41 33.67 -8.98
CA SER A 8 -2.61 32.42 -9.75
C SER A 8 -2.58 31.16 -8.87
N SER A 9 -3.73 30.66 -8.41
CA SER A 9 -3.87 29.25 -7.96
C SER A 9 -5.12 28.54 -8.46
N THR A 10 -5.87 29.15 -9.38
CA THR A 10 -7.21 28.67 -9.76
C THR A 10 -7.22 27.60 -10.86
N SER A 11 -6.07 27.10 -11.33
CA SER A 11 -6.00 26.20 -12.49
C SER A 11 -6.04 24.69 -12.19
N VAL A 12 -5.94 24.25 -10.92
CA VAL A 12 -5.90 22.81 -10.61
C VAL A 12 -7.29 22.23 -10.33
N LYS A 13 -8.21 23.02 -9.77
CA LYS A 13 -9.59 22.59 -9.46
C LYS A 13 -10.50 22.47 -10.69
N SER A 14 -10.23 23.21 -11.77
CA SER A 14 -11.13 23.31 -12.93
C SER A 14 -11.06 22.12 -13.90
N ARG A 15 -10.09 21.22 -13.76
CA ARG A 15 -9.98 20.01 -14.60
C ARG A 15 -10.79 18.81 -14.07
N LEU A 16 -11.33 18.89 -12.86
CA LEU A 16 -12.04 17.78 -12.19
C LEU A 16 -13.56 17.75 -12.41
N THR A 17 -14.18 18.76 -13.05
CA THR A 17 -15.65 18.93 -13.02
C THR A 17 -16.40 18.80 -14.35
N ARG A 18 -15.81 18.25 -15.41
CA ARG A 18 -16.57 18.02 -16.66
C ARG A 18 -17.16 16.61 -16.74
N SER A 19 -18.22 16.35 -15.97
CA SER A 19 -19.01 15.12 -16.09
C SER A 19 -19.97 15.21 -17.29
N ARG A 20 -19.74 14.37 -18.31
CA ARG A 20 -20.72 14.09 -19.36
C ARG A 20 -21.62 12.95 -18.86
N THR A 21 -22.89 13.22 -18.60
CA THR A 21 -23.89 12.21 -18.25
C THR A 21 -24.19 11.32 -19.46
N ARG A 22 -23.58 10.13 -19.53
CA ARG A 22 -23.98 9.05 -20.42
C ARG A 22 -24.93 8.11 -19.68
N ARG A 23 -26.06 7.76 -20.31
CA ARG A 23 -26.99 6.74 -19.79
C ARG A 23 -26.27 5.40 -19.69
N HIS A 24 -26.25 4.79 -18.51
CA HIS A 24 -25.55 3.53 -18.22
C HIS A 24 -26.45 2.32 -18.53
N SER A 25 -25.93 1.35 -19.30
CA SER A 25 -26.56 0.04 -19.49
C SER A 25 -26.39 -0.85 -18.25
N PRO A 26 -27.21 -1.91 -18.06
CA PRO A 26 -27.17 -2.78 -16.88
C PRO A 26 -25.82 -3.44 -16.62
N ASP A 27 -25.09 -3.78 -17.69
CA ASP A 27 -23.76 -4.38 -17.66
C ASP A 27 -22.70 -3.46 -17.03
N HIS A 28 -22.85 -2.14 -17.19
CA HIS A 28 -21.94 -1.15 -16.59
C HIS A 28 -22.06 -1.09 -15.07
N LYS A 29 -23.25 -1.39 -14.49
CA LYS A 29 -23.44 -1.34 -13.04
C LYS A 29 -22.70 -2.48 -12.34
N GLY A 30 -22.76 -3.70 -12.88
CA GLY A 30 -22.03 -4.85 -12.32
C GLY A 30 -20.52 -4.65 -12.37
N HIS A 31 -20.01 -4.13 -13.50
CA HIS A 31 -18.59 -3.82 -13.67
C HIS A 31 -18.10 -2.74 -12.70
N ALA A 32 -18.88 -1.66 -12.51
CA ALA A 32 -18.53 -0.59 -11.57
C ALA A 32 -18.46 -1.06 -10.11
N VAL A 33 -19.35 -1.97 -9.70
CA VAL A 33 -19.34 -2.60 -8.37
C VAL A 33 -18.07 -3.44 -8.18
N HIS A 34 -17.69 -4.21 -9.20
CA HIS A 34 -16.46 -5.02 -9.18
C HIS A 34 -15.20 -4.16 -9.07
N ILE A 35 -15.10 -3.06 -9.84
CA ILE A 35 -13.99 -2.10 -9.71
C ILE A 35 -13.97 -1.53 -8.30
N LYS A 36 -15.11 -1.04 -7.79
CA LYS A 36 -15.18 -0.43 -6.46
C LYS A 36 -14.70 -1.39 -5.37
N PHE A 37 -15.08 -2.66 -5.44
CA PHE A 37 -14.60 -3.70 -4.53
C PHE A 37 -13.08 -3.81 -4.54
N PHE A 38 -12.45 -3.93 -5.71
CA PHE A 38 -10.98 -4.03 -5.80
C PHE A 38 -10.26 -2.74 -5.39
N LEU A 39 -10.85 -1.57 -5.67
CA LEU A 39 -10.33 -0.30 -5.15
C LEU A 39 -10.31 -0.31 -3.62
N ASP A 40 -11.36 -0.82 -2.99
CA ASP A 40 -11.44 -0.91 -1.53
C ASP A 40 -10.41 -1.90 -0.98
N VAL A 41 -10.12 -3.02 -1.67
CA VAL A 41 -9.06 -3.96 -1.27
C VAL A 41 -7.66 -3.35 -1.39
N ILE A 42 -7.39 -2.60 -2.46
CA ILE A 42 -6.07 -1.98 -2.71
C ILE A 42 -5.83 -0.78 -1.80
N GLY A 43 -6.86 0.02 -1.56
CA GLY A 43 -6.81 1.15 -0.65
C GLY A 43 -6.95 0.79 0.81
N ALA A 44 -7.32 -0.46 1.10
CA ALA A 44 -7.42 -0.91 2.47
C ALA A 44 -6.05 -0.78 3.17
N PRO A 45 -6.04 -0.33 4.43
CA PRO A 45 -4.87 -0.45 5.27
C PRO A 45 -4.40 -1.91 5.31
N SER A 46 -3.09 -2.11 5.42
CA SER A 46 -2.60 -3.39 5.92
C SER A 46 -3.03 -3.52 7.39
N LEU A 47 -3.42 -4.73 7.81
CA LEU A 47 -3.86 -4.95 9.18
C LEU A 47 -2.75 -4.55 10.17
N PRO A 48 -3.10 -4.21 11.43
CA PRO A 48 -2.10 -3.84 12.40
C PRO A 48 -1.19 -5.05 12.62
N ILE A 49 0.03 -4.92 12.12
CA ILE A 49 1.10 -5.84 12.45
C ILE A 49 1.59 -5.39 13.82
N PHE A 50 0.86 -5.83 14.85
CA PHE A 50 1.41 -5.81 16.18
C PHE A 50 2.62 -6.75 16.13
N SER A 51 3.81 -6.16 16.28
CA SER A 51 5.03 -6.89 16.58
C SER A 51 4.67 -8.00 17.54
N PRO A 52 5.01 -9.27 17.26
CA PRO A 52 4.74 -10.35 18.17
C PRO A 52 5.26 -9.94 19.55
N ARG A 53 4.40 -10.11 20.56
CA ARG A 53 4.83 -10.25 21.95
C ARG A 53 6.05 -11.17 21.94
N SER A 54 7.21 -10.66 22.33
CA SER A 54 8.30 -11.38 22.99
C SER A 54 8.27 -12.91 22.79
N THR A 55 8.47 -13.38 21.56
CA THR A 55 8.81 -14.79 21.35
C THR A 55 10.32 -14.86 21.37
N ASN A 56 10.86 -15.08 22.57
CA ASN A 56 12.23 -15.47 22.89
C ASN A 56 13.28 -15.21 21.80
N TYR A 57 14.08 -14.17 22.01
CA TYR A 57 15.40 -14.01 21.41
C TYR A 57 16.28 -15.22 21.78
N HIS A 58 16.13 -16.34 21.10
CA HIS A 58 16.97 -17.51 21.29
C HIS A 58 17.98 -17.73 20.18
N ASP A 59 17.98 -16.89 19.14
CA ASP A 59 19.03 -16.93 18.13
C ASP A 59 19.50 -15.52 17.73
N VAL A 60 20.55 -15.06 18.41
CA VAL A 60 21.25 -13.81 18.12
C VAL A 60 21.68 -13.75 16.65
N LYS A 61 21.99 -14.89 16.04
CA LYS A 61 22.38 -14.97 14.63
C LYS A 61 21.24 -14.52 13.71
N THR A 62 20.04 -15.02 13.92
CA THR A 62 18.86 -14.63 13.13
C THR A 62 18.58 -13.12 13.24
N TYR A 63 18.68 -12.55 14.44
CA TYR A 63 18.52 -11.10 14.64
C TYR A 63 19.59 -10.28 13.89
N LEU A 64 20.86 -10.71 13.92
CA LEU A 64 21.94 -10.05 13.20
C LEU A 64 21.75 -10.10 11.68
N GLU A 65 21.27 -11.23 11.14
CA GLU A 65 20.98 -11.38 9.71
C GLU A 65 19.83 -10.46 9.27
N VAL A 66 18.73 -10.40 10.04
CA VAL A 66 17.62 -9.48 9.75
C VAL A 66 18.08 -8.02 9.84
N SER A 67 18.83 -7.67 10.89
CA SER A 67 19.38 -6.33 11.07
C SER A 67 20.28 -5.92 9.91
N TYR A 68 21.13 -6.84 9.43
CA TYR A 68 21.98 -6.62 8.26
C TYR A 68 21.15 -6.33 6.99
N ILE A 69 20.10 -7.11 6.73
CA ILE A 69 19.24 -6.94 5.55
C ILE A 69 18.53 -5.58 5.61
N VAL A 70 17.92 -5.26 6.76
CA VAL A 70 17.20 -3.99 6.96
C VAL A 70 18.15 -2.79 6.88
N GLN A 71 19.35 -2.88 7.45
CA GLN A 71 20.35 -1.80 7.35
C GLN A 71 20.81 -1.58 5.90
N ARG A 72 21.01 -2.65 5.12
CA ARG A 72 21.32 -2.52 3.68
C ARG A 72 20.19 -1.85 2.92
N TYR A 73 18.94 -2.20 3.25
CA TYR A 73 17.78 -1.53 2.67
C TYR A 73 17.74 -0.04 3.02
N VAL A 74 17.95 0.33 4.29
CA VAL A 74 18.00 1.73 4.74
C VAL A 74 19.10 2.49 4.01
N ALA A 75 20.32 1.94 3.94
CA ALA A 75 21.44 2.56 3.25
C ALA A 75 21.15 2.75 1.74
N ALA A 76 20.56 1.75 1.08
CA ALA A 76 20.19 1.83 -0.33
C ALA A 76 19.03 2.80 -0.60
N SER A 77 18.15 3.00 0.39
CA SER A 77 16.93 3.80 0.23
C SER A 77 17.09 5.28 0.57
N GLY A 78 18.26 5.71 1.07
CA GLY A 78 18.55 7.12 1.38
C GLY A 78 19.27 7.36 2.70
N GLY A 79 19.45 6.33 3.53
CA GLY A 79 20.16 6.43 4.82
C GLY A 79 19.58 7.54 5.70
N ASP A 80 20.45 8.41 6.21
CA ASP A 80 20.10 9.52 7.11
C ASP A 80 19.10 10.52 6.49
N ALA A 81 19.02 10.60 5.14
CA ALA A 81 18.04 11.47 4.48
C ALA A 81 16.59 11.07 4.79
N LEU A 82 16.34 9.81 5.17
CA LEU A 82 15.02 9.32 5.57
C LEU A 82 14.48 10.04 6.82
N ASP A 83 15.37 10.45 7.74
CA ASP A 83 14.98 11.14 8.97
C ASP A 83 14.67 12.63 8.76
N LEU A 84 15.06 13.18 7.61
CA LEU A 84 14.77 14.57 7.23
C LEU A 84 13.40 14.73 6.56
N ILE A 85 12.74 13.63 6.19
CA ILE A 85 11.40 13.69 5.59
C ILE A 85 10.36 13.79 6.71
N GLU A 86 9.59 14.87 6.69
CA GLU A 86 8.47 15.12 7.58
C GLU A 86 7.14 14.63 7.02
N ASN A 87 6.96 14.82 5.72
CA ASN A 87 5.77 14.44 4.98
C ASN A 87 6.08 14.25 3.49
N VAL A 88 5.20 13.51 2.82
CA VAL A 88 5.26 13.23 1.39
C VAL A 88 3.87 13.38 0.75
N ILE A 89 3.86 13.94 -0.45
CA ILE A 89 2.74 13.83 -1.40
C ILE A 89 3.20 13.01 -2.60
N VAL A 90 2.33 12.13 -3.09
CA VAL A 90 2.56 11.36 -4.31
C VAL A 90 1.33 11.47 -5.18
N LEU A 91 1.51 11.90 -6.42
CA LEU A 91 0.52 11.79 -7.48
C LEU A 91 0.97 10.73 -8.46
N GLY A 92 0.04 9.87 -8.86
CA GLY A 92 0.37 8.82 -9.79
C GLY A 92 -0.80 8.34 -10.61
N LYS A 93 -0.47 7.52 -11.60
CA LYS A 93 -1.39 6.86 -12.50
C LYS A 93 -1.54 5.40 -12.14
N VAL A 94 -2.73 4.88 -12.40
CA VAL A 94 -3.06 3.47 -12.27
C VAL A 94 -3.73 2.99 -13.54
N THR A 95 -3.37 1.80 -13.97
CA THR A 95 -4.09 1.02 -14.98
C THR A 95 -4.52 -0.29 -14.34
N MET A 96 -5.82 -0.58 -14.36
CA MET A 96 -6.44 -1.69 -13.65
C MET A 96 -7.11 -2.64 -14.65
N ALA A 97 -6.91 -3.94 -14.47
CA ALA A 97 -7.60 -4.98 -15.21
C ALA A 97 -8.13 -6.05 -14.26
N ILE A 98 -9.43 -6.36 -14.34
CA ILE A 98 -10.03 -7.46 -13.58
C ILE A 98 -9.91 -8.73 -14.41
N ILE A 99 -9.31 -9.77 -13.83
CA ILE A 99 -9.08 -11.05 -14.47
C ILE A 99 -10.13 -12.02 -13.94
N ASN A 100 -11.10 -12.36 -14.78
CA ASN A 100 -12.16 -13.30 -14.43
C ASN A 100 -11.87 -14.69 -15.02
N GLN A 101 -11.30 -15.58 -14.21
CA GLN A 101 -10.82 -16.89 -14.68
C GLN A 101 -11.93 -17.81 -15.23
N LYS A 102 -13.21 -17.55 -14.92
CA LYS A 102 -14.34 -18.40 -15.34
C LYS A 102 -14.86 -18.12 -16.75
N ILE A 103 -14.45 -17.05 -17.42
CA ILE A 103 -14.96 -16.68 -18.75
C ILE A 103 -13.78 -16.41 -19.70
N LYS A 104 -13.36 -17.44 -20.46
CA LYS A 104 -12.26 -17.40 -21.46
C LYS A 104 -12.45 -16.40 -22.63
N LYS A 105 -13.48 -15.55 -22.63
CA LYS A 105 -13.88 -14.71 -23.78
C LYS A 105 -14.24 -13.26 -23.48
N SER A 106 -14.24 -12.78 -22.24
CA SER A 106 -14.35 -11.32 -22.02
C SER A 106 -12.97 -10.71 -22.17
N MET A 107 -12.78 -9.80 -23.13
CA MET A 107 -11.61 -8.91 -23.11
C MET A 107 -11.49 -8.33 -21.69
N ASN A 108 -10.34 -8.52 -21.05
CA ASN A 108 -10.02 -7.85 -19.79
C ASN A 108 -10.16 -6.35 -20.04
N LYS A 109 -11.25 -5.75 -19.56
CA LYS A 109 -11.45 -4.32 -19.75
C LYS A 109 -10.40 -3.61 -18.91
N VAL A 110 -9.47 -2.97 -19.60
CA VAL A 110 -8.42 -2.17 -18.98
C VAL A 110 -9.01 -0.81 -18.67
N GLU A 111 -8.89 -0.39 -17.41
CA GLU A 111 -9.45 0.84 -16.89
C GLU A 111 -8.33 1.71 -16.36
N HIS A 112 -8.35 2.99 -16.72
CA HIS A 112 -7.33 3.94 -16.29
C HIS A 112 -7.84 4.79 -15.12
N GLY A 113 -6.89 5.27 -14.34
CA GLY A 113 -7.17 6.10 -13.19
C GLY A 113 -5.93 6.80 -12.64
N THR A 114 -6.14 7.47 -11.53
CA THR A 114 -5.12 8.24 -10.82
C THR A 114 -5.25 8.04 -9.33
N PHE A 115 -4.15 8.26 -8.62
CA PHE A 115 -4.13 8.28 -7.17
C PHE A 115 -3.38 9.49 -6.63
N VAL A 116 -3.76 9.89 -5.43
CA VAL A 116 -3.02 10.86 -4.63
C VAL A 116 -2.84 10.28 -3.25
N LEU A 117 -1.59 10.18 -2.79
CA LEU A 117 -1.22 9.78 -1.45
C LEU A 117 -0.63 10.98 -0.72
N TYR A 118 -1.10 11.22 0.49
CA TYR A 118 -0.49 12.11 1.46
C TYR A 118 -0.11 11.29 2.68
N GLN A 119 1.11 11.44 3.16
CA GLN A 119 1.57 10.71 4.34
C GLN A 119 2.52 11.58 5.15
N GLN A 120 2.31 11.63 6.47
CA GLN A 120 3.32 12.12 7.40
C GLN A 120 4.34 11.00 7.68
N THR A 121 5.58 11.33 8.02
CA THR A 121 6.65 10.32 8.20
C THR A 121 7.43 10.49 9.50
N ARG A 122 7.11 11.51 10.32
CA ARG A 122 7.81 11.78 11.59
C ARG A 122 7.47 10.82 12.72
N THR A 123 6.27 10.25 12.71
CA THR A 123 5.78 9.45 13.83
C THR A 123 5.50 8.03 13.37
N ARG A 124 5.73 7.07 14.26
CA ARG A 124 5.42 5.65 14.06
C ARG A 124 3.94 5.39 13.70
N HIS A 125 3.06 6.26 14.18
CA HIS A 125 1.64 6.29 13.84
C HIS A 125 1.36 7.50 12.96
N ALA A 126 1.90 7.48 11.75
CA ALA A 126 1.87 8.63 10.87
C ALA A 126 0.49 8.77 10.21
N PRO A 127 -0.16 9.94 10.29
CA PRO A 127 -1.38 10.20 9.55
C PRO A 127 -1.15 10.07 8.04
N TRP A 128 -2.12 9.48 7.34
CA TRP A 128 -2.08 9.35 5.89
C TRP A 128 -3.48 9.47 5.26
N SER A 129 -3.53 9.84 4.00
CA SER A 129 -4.75 9.90 3.19
C SER A 129 -4.44 9.42 1.78
N LEU A 130 -5.23 8.47 1.28
CA LEU A 130 -5.18 7.97 -0.08
C LEU A 130 -6.51 8.28 -0.77
N GLU A 131 -6.44 8.90 -1.95
CA GLU A 131 -7.55 8.99 -2.88
C GLU A 131 -7.19 8.27 -4.17
N LEU A 132 -8.05 7.38 -4.64
CA LEU A 132 -7.88 6.61 -5.87
C LEU A 132 -9.15 6.75 -6.70
N MET A 133 -9.01 6.97 -8.00
CA MET A 133 -10.13 7.07 -8.91
C MET A 133 -9.84 6.26 -10.17
N VAL A 134 -10.69 5.29 -10.48
CA VAL A 134 -10.57 4.42 -11.67
C VAL A 134 -11.95 4.29 -12.30
N SER A 135 -12.06 4.54 -13.61
CA SER A 135 -13.32 4.42 -14.36
C SER A 135 -14.53 5.14 -13.73
N GLY A 136 -14.32 6.30 -13.10
CA GLY A 136 -15.37 7.06 -12.41
C GLY A 136 -15.76 6.52 -11.02
N SER A 137 -15.20 5.39 -10.58
CA SER A 137 -15.30 4.92 -9.19
C SER A 137 -14.19 5.57 -8.35
N LYS A 138 -14.59 6.30 -7.30
CA LYS A 138 -13.68 6.89 -6.31
C LYS A 138 -13.63 6.03 -5.05
N MET A 139 -12.43 5.87 -4.51
CA MET A 139 -12.18 5.33 -3.17
C MET A 139 -11.31 6.33 -2.41
N SER A 140 -11.60 6.47 -1.12
CA SER A 140 -10.84 7.34 -0.22
C SER A 140 -10.65 6.63 1.10
N ALA A 141 -9.41 6.55 1.56
CA ALA A 141 -9.02 5.95 2.81
C ALA A 141 -8.12 6.92 3.57
N ARG A 142 -8.31 7.04 4.89
CA ARG A 142 -7.55 7.98 5.73
C ARG A 142 -7.26 7.35 7.09
N CYS A 143 -6.11 7.72 7.66
CA CYS A 143 -5.73 7.41 9.03
C CYS A 143 -5.25 8.69 9.71
N ASN A 144 -5.74 8.92 10.93
CA ASN A 144 -5.37 10.08 11.76
C ASN A 144 -4.16 9.82 12.67
N GLY A 145 -3.51 8.65 12.55
CA GLY A 145 -2.39 8.26 13.38
C GLY A 145 -2.75 7.77 14.79
N LYS A 146 -4.04 7.56 15.11
CA LYS A 146 -4.42 6.92 16.39
C LYS A 146 -4.21 5.41 16.38
N VAL A 147 -4.38 4.78 15.22
CA VAL A 147 -4.17 3.33 15.02
C VAL A 147 -3.06 3.15 13.97
N ALA A 148 -1.98 2.43 14.31
CA ALA A 148 -0.86 2.19 13.37
C ALA A 148 -1.27 1.17 12.31
N TRP A 149 -1.79 1.66 11.19
CA TRP A 149 -2.07 0.86 10.02
C TRP A 149 -1.15 1.30 8.88
N PRO A 150 -0.15 0.49 8.48
CA PRO A 150 0.63 0.79 7.29
C PRO A 150 -0.30 0.76 6.08
N LEU A 151 -0.24 1.79 5.23
CA LEU A 151 -0.98 1.78 3.98
C LEU A 151 -0.32 0.77 3.01
N ARG A 152 -1.12 -0.12 2.42
CA ARG A 152 -0.64 -1.13 1.45
C ARG A 152 0.19 -0.52 0.31
N ARG A 153 -0.23 0.64 -0.19
CA ARG A 153 0.48 1.39 -1.24
C ARG A 153 1.84 1.91 -0.78
N SER A 154 2.00 2.25 0.50
CA SER A 154 3.28 2.68 1.05
C SER A 154 4.34 1.57 1.04
N LEU A 155 3.90 0.30 1.19
CA LEU A 155 4.77 -0.89 1.08
C LEU A 155 5.31 -1.13 -0.34
N GLN A 156 4.77 -0.44 -1.35
CA GLN A 156 5.23 -0.54 -2.74
C GLN A 156 6.47 0.33 -3.01
N GLY A 157 7.28 0.59 -1.98
CA GLY A 157 8.51 1.36 -2.09
C GLY A 157 8.32 2.89 -1.99
N LEU A 158 7.19 3.35 -1.45
CA LEU A 158 6.90 4.79 -1.27
C LEU A 158 7.24 5.30 0.13
N ASP A 159 7.33 4.40 1.12
CA ASP A 159 7.69 4.74 2.50
C ASP A 159 8.87 3.86 2.96
N PRO A 160 10.11 4.22 2.61
CA PRO A 160 11.25 3.40 2.98
C PRO A 160 11.44 3.30 4.49
N LYS A 161 11.10 4.35 5.25
CA LYS A 161 11.18 4.33 6.70
C LYS A 161 10.18 3.34 7.30
N GLY A 162 8.91 3.41 6.88
CA GLY A 162 7.88 2.47 7.32
C GLY A 162 8.18 1.02 6.93
N ILE A 163 8.75 0.78 5.75
CA ILE A 163 9.20 -0.57 5.33
C ILE A 163 10.33 -1.08 6.23
N ALA A 164 11.34 -0.25 6.52
CA ALA A 164 12.43 -0.64 7.41
C ALA A 164 11.91 -0.96 8.83
N GLU A 165 11.03 -0.12 9.37
CA GLU A 165 10.40 -0.34 10.67
C GLU A 165 9.57 -1.62 10.70
N LEU A 166 8.80 -1.90 9.64
CA LEU A 166 7.97 -3.10 9.52
C LEU A 166 8.81 -4.38 9.62
N PHE A 167 9.93 -4.44 8.90
CA PHE A 167 10.77 -5.64 8.83
C PHE A 167 11.85 -5.72 9.91
N SER A 168 11.98 -4.70 10.78
CA SER A 168 13.02 -4.66 11.84
C SER A 168 12.91 -5.81 12.84
N ASN A 169 11.70 -6.33 13.05
CA ASN A 169 11.43 -7.48 13.93
C ASN A 169 10.86 -8.67 13.14
N SER A 170 11.25 -8.82 11.88
CA SER A 170 10.82 -9.92 11.02
C SER A 170 11.62 -11.20 11.27
N PHE A 171 11.16 -12.30 10.68
CA PHE A 171 11.89 -13.55 10.58
C PHE A 171 12.57 -13.66 9.22
N ARG A 172 13.85 -14.07 9.19
CA ARG A 172 14.49 -14.48 7.94
C ARG A 172 14.01 -15.87 7.55
N MET A 173 13.40 -15.99 6.38
CA MET A 173 12.93 -17.27 5.84
C MET A 173 13.95 -17.96 4.93
N GLY A 174 14.96 -17.23 4.49
CA GLY A 174 16.05 -17.74 3.65
C GLY A 174 16.33 -16.82 2.46
N ASP A 175 16.80 -17.42 1.39
CA ASP A 175 17.09 -16.74 0.12
C ASP A 175 16.10 -17.21 -0.95
N SER A 176 15.80 -16.34 -1.91
CA SER A 176 14.87 -16.60 -3.00
C SER A 176 15.34 -15.93 -4.28
N GLU A 177 14.76 -16.29 -5.42
CA GLU A 177 15.01 -15.64 -6.70
C GLU A 177 13.69 -15.08 -7.23
N ILE A 178 13.66 -13.78 -7.51
CA ILE A 178 12.51 -13.09 -8.10
C ILE A 178 12.96 -12.40 -9.36
N ASP A 179 12.33 -12.73 -10.50
CA ASP A 179 12.63 -12.16 -11.82
C ASP A 179 14.14 -12.19 -12.17
N GLY A 180 14.84 -13.29 -11.84
CA GLY A 180 16.27 -13.46 -12.07
C GLY A 180 17.19 -12.74 -11.08
N GLN A 181 16.64 -12.17 -10.00
CA GLN A 181 17.41 -11.48 -8.96
C GLN A 181 17.41 -12.27 -7.65
N ASN A 182 18.61 -12.56 -7.15
CA ASN A 182 18.80 -13.13 -5.82
C ASN A 182 18.32 -12.16 -4.73
N CYS A 183 17.48 -12.65 -3.84
CA CYS A 183 16.83 -11.89 -2.78
C CYS A 183 16.99 -12.55 -1.42
N PHE A 184 17.10 -11.74 -0.38
CA PHE A 184 16.81 -12.17 0.99
C PHE A 184 15.29 -12.11 1.22
N LEU A 185 14.74 -13.16 1.84
CA LEU A 185 13.32 -13.23 2.18
C LEU A 185 13.10 -12.98 3.67
N LEU A 186 12.39 -11.90 3.98
CA LEU A 186 11.91 -11.58 5.32
C LEU A 186 10.41 -11.75 5.42
N GLU A 187 9.91 -12.20 6.56
CA GLU A 187 8.49 -12.40 6.81
C GLU A 187 8.09 -11.85 8.19
N VAL A 188 6.96 -11.14 8.21
CA VAL A 188 6.32 -10.68 9.43
C VAL A 188 4.94 -11.30 9.50
N GLU A 189 4.60 -11.86 10.66
CA GLU A 189 3.29 -12.46 10.91
C GLU A 189 2.64 -11.80 12.13
N SER A 190 1.35 -11.51 12.01
CA SER A 190 0.51 -11.10 13.13
C SER A 190 -0.79 -11.91 13.12
N SER A 191 -1.24 -12.33 14.31
CA SER A 191 -2.50 -13.03 14.48
C SER A 191 -3.32 -12.36 15.57
N GLN A 192 -4.55 -11.96 15.27
CA GLN A 192 -5.47 -11.39 16.24
C GLN A 192 -6.82 -12.14 16.25
N PRO A 193 -7.36 -12.45 17.45
CA PRO A 193 -8.76 -12.79 17.56
C PRO A 193 -9.59 -11.57 17.13
N SER A 194 -10.63 -11.79 16.33
CA SER A 194 -11.53 -10.71 15.94
C SER A 194 -12.41 -10.29 17.13
N THR A 195 -13.16 -9.21 16.97
CA THR A 195 -14.11 -8.70 17.98
C THR A 195 -15.20 -9.70 18.35
N SER A 196 -15.49 -10.69 17.48
CA SER A 196 -16.27 -11.88 17.82
C SER A 196 -15.32 -13.05 18.16
N SER A 197 -15.58 -13.75 19.26
CA SER A 197 -14.74 -14.87 19.75
C SER A 197 -14.61 -16.05 18.77
N ALA A 198 -15.40 -16.03 17.69
CA ALA A 198 -15.50 -17.04 16.66
C ALA A 198 -14.50 -16.88 15.50
N GLU A 199 -13.97 -15.67 15.27
CA GLU A 199 -13.18 -15.39 14.08
C GLU A 199 -11.71 -15.09 14.43
N THR A 200 -10.78 -15.61 13.65
CA THR A 200 -9.35 -15.32 13.80
C THR A 200 -8.81 -14.76 12.49
N SER A 201 -8.12 -13.63 12.60
CA SER A 201 -7.41 -13.01 11.49
C SER A 201 -5.92 -13.29 11.62
N LYS A 202 -5.31 -13.80 10.55
CA LYS A 202 -3.87 -13.93 10.39
C LYS A 202 -3.44 -13.04 9.23
N HIS A 203 -2.42 -12.24 9.47
CA HIS A 203 -1.84 -11.32 8.52
C HIS A 203 -0.36 -11.64 8.38
N THR A 204 0.08 -11.90 7.15
CA THR A 204 1.47 -12.21 6.84
C THR A 204 1.96 -11.29 5.75
N VAL A 205 3.06 -10.58 6.02
CA VAL A 205 3.73 -9.73 5.04
C VAL A 205 5.12 -10.30 4.77
N LYS A 206 5.45 -10.49 3.49
CA LYS A 206 6.75 -10.97 3.04
C LYS A 206 7.44 -9.87 2.24
N GLY A 207 8.73 -9.70 2.45
CA GLY A 207 9.57 -8.73 1.75
C GLY A 207 10.75 -9.43 1.10
N TYR A 208 10.92 -9.22 -0.20
CA TYR A 208 12.02 -9.76 -0.98
C TYR A 208 13.01 -8.63 -1.28
N PHE A 209 14.16 -8.66 -0.62
CA PHE A 209 15.18 -7.63 -0.68
C PHE A 209 16.32 -8.09 -1.59
N CYS A 210 16.56 -7.37 -2.69
CA CYS A 210 17.59 -7.73 -3.66
C CYS A 210 18.98 -7.72 -3.01
N GLN A 211 19.70 -8.85 -3.08
CA GLN A 211 21.02 -8.98 -2.44
C GLN A 211 22.07 -8.04 -3.05
N LYS A 212 21.89 -7.69 -4.34
CA LYS A 212 22.78 -6.81 -5.09
C LYS A 212 22.56 -5.34 -4.72
N THR A 213 21.31 -4.87 -4.75
CA THR A 213 21.00 -3.44 -4.57
C THR A 213 20.62 -3.08 -3.14
N GLY A 214 20.20 -4.05 -2.31
CA GLY A 214 19.63 -3.83 -0.99
C GLY A 214 18.17 -3.40 -1.00
N LEU A 215 17.60 -3.04 -2.16
CA LEU A 215 16.24 -2.53 -2.28
C LEU A 215 15.19 -3.64 -2.19
N LEU A 216 14.01 -3.32 -1.65
CA LEU A 216 12.82 -4.18 -1.73
C LEU A 216 12.36 -4.23 -3.19
N ILE A 217 12.19 -5.43 -3.76
CA ILE A 217 11.74 -5.56 -5.16
C ILE A 217 10.37 -6.23 -5.28
N HIS A 218 9.96 -6.97 -4.24
CA HIS A 218 8.69 -7.67 -4.24
C HIS A 218 8.11 -7.77 -2.83
N PRO A 219 7.06 -7.00 -2.48
CA PRO A 219 6.28 -7.28 -1.28
C PRO A 219 5.10 -8.21 -1.58
N GLU A 220 4.84 -9.13 -0.66
CA GLU A 220 3.58 -9.86 -0.58
C GLU A 220 2.85 -9.51 0.72
N ASP A 221 1.55 -9.36 0.64
CA ASP A 221 0.66 -9.17 1.79
C ASP A 221 -0.50 -10.16 1.70
N ILE A 222 -0.60 -11.04 2.68
CA ILE A 222 -1.56 -12.13 2.76
C ILE A 222 -2.42 -11.92 3.99
N HIS A 223 -3.72 -11.69 3.75
CA HIS A 223 -4.73 -11.58 4.78
C HIS A 223 -5.63 -12.80 4.78
N LEU A 224 -5.73 -13.47 5.94
CA LEU A 224 -6.46 -14.70 6.12
C LEU A 224 -7.48 -14.52 7.25
N ARG A 225 -8.77 -14.69 6.94
CA ARG A 225 -9.85 -14.73 7.92
C ARG A 225 -10.39 -16.15 8.03
N LEU A 226 -10.37 -16.67 9.25
CA LEU A 226 -10.88 -17.99 9.60
C LEU A 226 -12.12 -17.83 10.47
N ASP A 227 -13.25 -18.35 9.99
CA ASP A 227 -14.46 -18.50 10.80
C ASP A 227 -14.45 -19.87 11.49
N LYS A 228 -14.43 -19.89 12.83
CA LYS A 228 -14.35 -21.10 13.65
C LYS A 228 -15.73 -21.65 14.04
N THR A 229 -16.83 -21.00 13.67
CA THR A 229 -18.19 -21.43 14.07
C THR A 229 -18.77 -22.56 13.24
N ALA A 230 -18.24 -22.82 12.05
CA ALA A 230 -18.73 -23.87 11.16
C ALA A 230 -17.92 -25.18 11.33
N THR A 231 -18.61 -26.32 11.27
CA THR A 231 -18.02 -27.67 11.14
C THR A 231 -17.09 -27.79 9.92
N CYS A 232 -17.20 -26.88 8.96
CA CYS A 232 -16.27 -26.67 7.84
C CYS A 232 -15.66 -25.26 7.97
N LYS A 233 -14.34 -25.17 8.13
CA LYS A 233 -13.60 -23.90 8.26
C LYS A 233 -13.75 -23.07 6.98
N LEU A 234 -14.58 -22.03 6.97
CA LEU A 234 -14.63 -21.09 5.85
C LEU A 234 -13.41 -20.16 5.94
N CYS A 235 -12.52 -20.26 4.96
CA CYS A 235 -11.27 -19.51 4.88
C CYS A 235 -11.37 -18.44 3.78
N TRP A 236 -11.33 -17.17 4.17
CA TRP A 236 -11.23 -16.06 3.23
C TRP A 236 -9.78 -15.60 3.14
N VAL A 237 -9.19 -15.70 1.95
CA VAL A 237 -7.82 -15.27 1.69
C VAL A 237 -7.83 -14.12 0.70
N THR A 238 -7.15 -13.03 1.06
CA THR A 238 -6.79 -11.95 0.14
C THR A 238 -5.27 -11.92 0.06
N LYS A 239 -4.71 -12.23 -1.11
CA LYS A 239 -3.28 -12.12 -1.37
C LYS A 239 -3.05 -10.94 -2.30
N THR A 240 -2.15 -10.05 -1.90
CA THR A 240 -1.59 -9.02 -2.77
C THR A 240 -0.11 -9.29 -2.96
N SER A 241 0.37 -9.19 -4.19
CA SER A 241 1.77 -9.32 -4.54
C SER A 241 2.12 -8.17 -5.47
N SER A 242 3.22 -7.47 -5.22
CA SER A 242 3.65 -6.34 -6.06
C SER A 242 5.08 -6.56 -6.52
N SER A 243 5.33 -6.36 -7.81
CA SER A 243 6.68 -6.08 -8.31
C SER A 243 6.91 -4.58 -8.25
N ILE A 244 8.08 -4.17 -7.76
CA ILE A 244 8.49 -2.78 -7.62
C ILE A 244 9.65 -2.52 -8.57
N GLN A 245 9.59 -1.41 -9.30
CA GLN A 245 10.56 -1.07 -10.33
C GLN A 245 10.86 0.44 -10.32
N ASP A 246 11.86 0.82 -11.11
CA ASP A 246 12.17 2.22 -11.39
C ASP A 246 12.43 3.05 -10.12
N TYR A 247 13.32 2.55 -9.27
CA TYR A 247 13.80 3.29 -8.11
C TYR A 247 14.63 4.49 -8.56
N ARG A 248 14.24 5.69 -8.10
CA ARG A 248 14.90 6.96 -8.44
C ARG A 248 15.19 7.78 -7.18
N PRO A 249 16.33 8.47 -7.12
CA PRO A 249 16.60 9.40 -6.04
C PRO A 249 15.74 10.67 -6.18
N VAL A 250 15.02 11.03 -5.12
CA VAL A 250 14.24 12.25 -4.97
C VAL A 250 14.58 12.85 -3.61
N ALA A 251 15.13 14.07 -3.59
CA ALA A 251 15.58 14.75 -2.37
C ALA A 251 16.49 13.90 -1.44
N GLY A 252 17.36 13.07 -2.02
CA GLY A 252 18.28 12.21 -1.27
C GLY A 252 17.71 10.84 -0.86
N VAL A 253 16.43 10.58 -1.17
CA VAL A 253 15.74 9.33 -0.84
C VAL A 253 15.39 8.57 -2.12
N VAL A 254 15.61 7.25 -2.13
CA VAL A 254 15.41 6.41 -3.31
C VAL A 254 14.01 5.79 -3.26
N ILE A 255 13.13 6.23 -4.15
CA ILE A 255 11.71 5.88 -4.20
C ILE A 255 11.37 5.17 -5.50
N ALA A 256 10.54 4.14 -5.41
CA ALA A 256 10.02 3.43 -6.58
C ALA A 256 9.04 4.30 -7.37
N HIS A 257 9.24 4.45 -8.68
CA HIS A 257 8.35 5.22 -9.55
C HIS A 257 7.38 4.38 -10.37
N GLY A 258 7.43 3.05 -10.24
CA GLY A 258 6.47 2.20 -10.90
C GLY A 258 6.47 0.77 -10.38
N GLY A 259 5.44 0.05 -10.77
CA GLY A 259 5.31 -1.35 -10.42
C GLY A 259 4.03 -1.95 -10.94
N ARG A 260 3.87 -3.22 -10.61
CA ARG A 260 2.71 -4.01 -10.99
C ARG A 260 2.26 -4.84 -9.80
N THR A 261 0.98 -4.77 -9.49
CA THR A 261 0.38 -5.38 -8.31
C THR A 261 -0.73 -6.32 -8.73
N LYS A 262 -0.68 -7.55 -8.25
CA LYS A 262 -1.74 -8.54 -8.44
C LYS A 262 -2.47 -8.76 -7.11
N VAL A 263 -3.79 -8.72 -7.14
CA VAL A 263 -4.68 -9.07 -6.04
C VAL A 263 -5.43 -10.34 -6.42
N SER A 264 -5.39 -11.35 -5.55
CA SER A 264 -6.16 -12.58 -5.70
C SER A 264 -6.98 -12.87 -4.43
N LEU A 265 -8.19 -13.36 -4.66
CA LEU A 265 -9.16 -13.70 -3.61
C LEU A 265 -9.45 -15.19 -3.64
N SER A 266 -9.75 -15.78 -2.48
CA SER A 266 -10.16 -17.20 -2.40
C SER A 266 -11.44 -17.52 -3.18
N SER A 267 -12.24 -16.52 -3.57
CA SER A 267 -13.39 -16.67 -4.47
C SER A 267 -13.01 -16.97 -5.93
N GLY A 268 -11.72 -16.87 -6.29
CA GLY A 268 -11.20 -17.04 -7.65
C GLY A 268 -11.23 -15.77 -8.51
N SER A 269 -11.66 -14.64 -7.93
CA SER A 269 -11.55 -13.33 -8.60
C SER A 269 -10.14 -12.78 -8.45
N GLU A 270 -9.59 -12.26 -9.55
CA GLU A 270 -8.26 -11.64 -9.59
C GLU A 270 -8.32 -10.26 -10.22
N MET A 271 -7.36 -9.42 -9.87
CA MET A 271 -7.17 -8.09 -10.43
C MET A 271 -5.67 -7.80 -10.54
N GLU A 272 -5.29 -7.09 -11.60
CA GLU A 272 -3.94 -6.59 -11.82
C GLU A 272 -3.96 -5.06 -11.95
N GLU A 273 -3.03 -4.43 -11.26
CA GLU A 273 -2.71 -3.00 -11.32
C GLU A 273 -1.34 -2.82 -11.94
N VAL A 274 -1.20 -1.85 -12.85
CA VAL A 274 0.09 -1.25 -13.20
C VAL A 274 0.04 0.20 -12.73
N TRP A 275 0.97 0.59 -11.86
CA TRP A 275 1.02 1.92 -11.27
C TRP A 275 2.33 2.62 -11.62
N SER A 276 2.28 3.96 -11.67
CA SER A 276 3.45 4.81 -11.87
C SER A 276 3.28 6.13 -11.12
N ILE A 277 4.39 6.70 -10.64
CA ILE A 277 4.43 8.03 -10.03
C ILE A 277 4.64 9.07 -11.12
N GLU A 278 3.82 10.10 -11.12
CA GLU A 278 4.00 11.28 -11.96
C GLU A 278 4.75 12.38 -11.21
N GLU A 279 4.34 12.64 -9.97
CA GLU A 279 4.88 13.70 -9.13
C GLU A 279 5.04 13.18 -7.69
N ILE A 280 6.15 13.54 -7.06
CA ILE A 280 6.42 13.26 -5.65
C ILE A 280 7.17 14.46 -5.07
N ASP A 281 6.64 14.99 -3.97
CA ASP A 281 7.27 16.08 -3.23
C ASP A 281 7.34 15.74 -1.75
N PHE A 282 8.39 16.22 -1.11
CA PHE A 282 8.63 16.06 0.32
C PHE A 282 8.53 17.40 1.04
N ASN A 283 8.20 17.36 2.33
CA ASN A 283 8.28 18.49 3.24
C ASN A 283 7.43 19.69 2.81
N LEU A 284 6.23 19.41 2.31
CA LEU A 284 5.26 20.43 1.97
C LEU A 284 4.87 21.23 3.23
N LYS A 285 4.91 22.56 3.10
CA LYS A 285 4.48 23.50 4.15
C LYS A 285 2.98 23.75 4.07
N GLY A 286 2.33 23.96 5.21
CA GLY A 286 0.94 24.42 5.28
C GLY A 286 -0.15 23.34 5.16
N MET A 287 0.16 22.07 5.41
CA MET A 287 -0.87 21.02 5.45
C MET A 287 -1.75 21.12 6.71
N SER A 288 -3.07 21.24 6.52
CA SER A 288 -4.04 21.15 7.62
C SER A 288 -4.17 19.70 8.11
N LYS A 289 -4.46 19.53 9.40
CA LYS A 289 -4.80 18.21 9.98
C LYS A 289 -6.09 17.62 9.39
N ASP A 290 -6.95 18.45 8.80
CA ASP A 290 -8.23 18.03 8.20
C ASP A 290 -8.05 17.05 7.03
N PHE A 291 -6.89 17.07 6.36
CA PHE A 291 -6.57 16.12 5.30
C PHE A 291 -6.50 14.66 5.78
N PHE A 292 -6.28 14.45 7.08
CA PHE A 292 -6.12 13.13 7.69
C PHE A 292 -7.30 12.71 8.57
N ALA A 293 -8.35 13.53 8.64
CA ALA A 293 -9.51 13.24 9.45
C ALA A 293 -10.20 11.94 8.97
N ALA A 294 -10.47 11.04 9.92
CA ALA A 294 -11.24 9.84 9.66
C ALA A 294 -12.65 10.22 9.15
N PRO A 295 -13.30 9.40 8.31
CA PRO A 295 -14.69 9.62 7.92
C PRO A 295 -15.59 9.74 9.16
N ALA A 296 -16.55 10.68 9.15
CA ALA A 296 -17.50 10.84 10.24
C ALA A 296 -18.28 9.53 10.46
N GLY A 297 -18.29 9.01 11.69
CA GLY A 297 -19.03 7.79 12.07
C GLY A 297 -18.20 6.51 12.21
N VAL A 298 -16.86 6.57 12.10
CA VAL A 298 -16.00 5.47 12.57
C VAL A 298 -15.73 5.71 14.06
N GLU A 299 -16.42 4.96 14.94
CA GLU A 299 -16.11 4.97 16.37
C GLU A 299 -14.64 4.63 16.59
N GLU A 300 -14.03 5.26 17.59
CA GLU A 300 -12.63 5.14 17.95
C GLU A 300 -12.37 3.72 18.49
N TRP A 301 -11.43 2.99 17.87
CA TRP A 301 -10.93 1.69 18.34
C TRP A 301 -9.49 1.84 18.83
#